data_AF-A0A6V8NCX3-F1
#
_entry.id   AF-A0A6V8NCX3-F1
#
_cell.length_a   1.000
_cell.length_b   1.000
_cell.length_c   1.000
_cell.angle_alpha   90.00
_cell.angle_beta   90.00
_cell.angle_gamma   90.00
#
_symmetry.space_group_name_H-M   'P 1'
#
loop_
_entity.id
_entity.type
_entity.pdbx_description
1 polymer ?
#
loop_
_entity_poly.entity_id
_entity_poly.type
_entity_poly.pdbx_seq_one_letter_code
_entity_poly.pdbx_strand_id
1 'polypeptide(L)'
;MQKQCGRNLTAAHLGLLSFLLPNPYGTKGFLELPGTAANCRTMEEDIMDRFFVRTSIAVVLCHLSLSMPVLAEAAQANRDPGRIPYRSVLPLFESTADRTTLIIARQVAQARLYLYRQNPQAAGRELAAARRLMNSVAEDLTAGPLKNRIRIARLHLTYDPPAKVLGEFPQMFSELHRISVYLPTDKAAIHLERARKLLEHRESGKAADELSRAEALLVTVNVESPLSVALAASAQAQSYLNLYHYRKADRVLARIEEQLMTVNAYLASPLHGARENSWLALGNRSTAGRHLSDTRKNLEQAGVQEKQGRAEIGQVTQQVARVEKKVEEKGKLEESELKGLWEECKALEERAVAYLSTRLTEEETTLKGDSDLIEASLHLDFAETYQLTTQEPEKADQELSVAYRLVKKAENSPLAGPTDRKTIAAIGRAILKLQENPGERDVNAQVGYERTKQELRALQQRI
;
A
#
# COMPACT_ATOMS: atom_id res chain seq x y z
N MET A 1 -30.40 -29.78 44.43
CA MET A 1 -31.39 -30.87 44.55
C MET A 1 -31.80 -31.31 43.16
N GLN A 2 -31.91 -32.64 42.98
CA GLN A 2 -32.34 -33.42 41.80
C GLN A 2 -33.59 -32.85 41.09
N LYS A 3 -33.88 -33.04 39.79
CA LYS A 3 -33.88 -34.29 38.99
C LYS A 3 -34.11 -33.97 37.50
N GLN A 4 -33.55 -34.80 36.62
CA GLN A 4 -33.75 -34.84 35.16
C GLN A 4 -35.16 -35.31 34.77
N CYS A 5 -35.62 -34.91 33.58
CA CYS A 5 -36.38 -35.79 32.67
C CYS A 5 -36.16 -35.35 31.22
N GLY A 6 -35.68 -36.27 30.38
CA GLY A 6 -35.62 -36.12 28.93
C GLY A 6 -36.55 -37.11 28.24
N ARG A 7 -36.73 -36.96 26.92
CA ARG A 7 -36.97 -38.08 25.99
C ARG A 7 -36.88 -37.64 24.52
N ASN A 8 -36.05 -38.36 23.77
CA ASN A 8 -35.98 -38.46 22.31
C ASN A 8 -36.91 -39.59 21.82
N LEU A 9 -37.39 -39.52 20.57
CA LEU A 9 -37.74 -40.63 19.66
C LEU A 9 -37.79 -40.04 18.23
N THR A 10 -36.84 -40.29 17.32
CA THR A 10 -36.58 -41.44 16.41
C THR A 10 -37.44 -41.53 15.15
N ALA A 11 -36.73 -41.85 14.06
CA ALA A 11 -37.08 -41.95 12.65
C ALA A 11 -37.99 -43.14 12.26
N ALA A 12 -38.56 -43.13 11.04
CA ALA A 12 -38.19 -44.04 9.94
C ALA A 12 -39.24 -44.14 8.79
N HIS A 13 -38.72 -44.09 7.55
CA HIS A 13 -38.93 -45.03 6.42
C HIS A 13 -40.11 -44.98 5.43
N LEU A 14 -39.70 -45.24 4.17
CA LEU A 14 -40.36 -45.79 2.95
C LEU A 14 -40.41 -44.78 1.79
N GLY A 15 -39.88 -45.01 0.59
CA GLY A 15 -39.30 -46.20 -0.03
C GLY A 15 -40.01 -46.58 -1.34
N LEU A 16 -39.25 -46.53 -2.45
CA LEU A 16 -39.31 -47.38 -3.66
C LEU A 16 -39.95 -46.85 -4.98
N LEU A 17 -39.05 -46.76 -5.99
CA LEU A 17 -39.06 -47.32 -7.36
C LEU A 17 -40.15 -46.88 -8.37
N SER A 18 -39.97 -46.85 -9.69
CA SER A 18 -38.87 -46.82 -10.69
C SER A 18 -39.54 -47.01 -12.07
N PHE A 19 -38.89 -46.57 -13.16
CA PHE A 19 -38.77 -47.18 -14.52
C PHE A 19 -38.98 -46.26 -15.75
N LEU A 20 -37.84 -46.00 -16.42
CA LEU A 20 -37.50 -46.07 -17.88
C LEU A 20 -38.30 -45.32 -18.98
N LEU A 21 -37.67 -44.25 -19.53
CA LEU A 21 -37.06 -44.05 -20.90
C LEU A 21 -37.66 -44.77 -22.16
N PRO A 22 -37.30 -44.39 -23.43
CA PRO A 22 -37.03 -43.08 -24.08
C PRO A 22 -37.51 -42.95 -25.57
N ASN A 23 -37.18 -41.82 -26.21
CA ASN A 23 -36.73 -41.66 -27.64
C ASN A 23 -37.76 -41.15 -28.72
N PRO A 24 -37.34 -40.79 -29.97
CA PRO A 24 -37.05 -39.43 -30.45
C PRO A 24 -37.72 -39.11 -31.84
N TYR A 25 -37.07 -38.30 -32.71
CA TYR A 25 -37.45 -37.77 -34.06
C TYR A 25 -38.08 -36.35 -34.02
N GLY A 26 -37.76 -35.35 -34.84
CA GLY A 26 -36.83 -35.21 -35.97
C GLY A 26 -37.33 -34.13 -36.98
N THR A 27 -36.46 -33.21 -37.38
CA THR A 27 -36.33 -32.55 -38.71
C THR A 27 -37.18 -31.31 -39.17
N LYS A 28 -36.44 -30.40 -39.86
CA LYS A 28 -36.81 -29.36 -40.88
C LYS A 28 -37.57 -28.12 -40.36
N GLY A 29 -37.23 -26.85 -40.64
CA GLY A 29 -36.40 -26.19 -41.65
C GLY A 29 -37.29 -25.29 -42.53
N PHE A 30 -37.23 -23.95 -42.43
CA PHE A 30 -37.69 -23.00 -43.48
C PHE A 30 -37.21 -21.56 -43.21
N LEU A 31 -36.81 -20.87 -44.30
CA LEU A 31 -36.44 -19.46 -44.42
C LEU A 31 -37.67 -18.55 -44.40
N GLU A 32 -37.55 -17.32 -43.88
CA GLU A 32 -38.06 -16.06 -44.47
C GLU A 32 -37.58 -14.81 -43.69
N LEU A 33 -37.08 -13.80 -44.42
CA LEU A 33 -36.80 -12.41 -44.00
C LEU A 33 -38.05 -11.53 -44.35
N PRO A 34 -38.02 -10.18 -44.18
CA PRO A 34 -37.89 -9.36 -42.99
C PRO A 34 -39.17 -8.51 -42.75
N GLY A 35 -39.40 -8.04 -41.52
CA GLY A 35 -40.56 -7.21 -41.20
C GLY A 35 -40.25 -6.18 -40.12
N THR A 36 -40.02 -4.95 -40.53
CA THR A 36 -40.01 -3.73 -39.71
C THR A 36 -41.37 -3.54 -39.04
N ALA A 37 -41.40 -3.44 -37.71
CA ALA A 37 -42.48 -2.79 -36.99
C ALA A 37 -41.94 -2.12 -35.72
N ALA A 38 -42.43 -0.91 -35.51
CA ALA A 38 -41.84 0.12 -34.66
C ALA A 38 -42.13 -0.05 -33.16
N ASN A 39 -41.22 0.52 -32.40
CA ASN A 39 -41.33 1.09 -31.05
C ASN A 39 -42.75 1.45 -30.58
N CYS A 40 -43.09 0.96 -29.39
CA CYS A 40 -43.72 1.74 -28.31
C CYS A 40 -43.54 0.98 -26.98
N ARG A 41 -42.48 1.28 -26.23
CA ARG A 41 -42.45 1.06 -24.78
C ARG A 41 -42.10 2.38 -24.09
N THR A 42 -42.91 2.68 -23.10
CA THR A 42 -43.08 3.95 -22.40
C THR A 42 -41.91 4.23 -21.45
N MET A 43 -41.56 5.51 -21.41
CA MET A 43 -40.39 6.11 -20.76
C MET A 43 -40.65 6.43 -19.27
N GLU A 44 -41.44 5.62 -18.56
CA GLU A 44 -41.89 5.92 -17.19
C GLU A 44 -41.27 5.03 -16.10
N GLU A 45 -40.71 3.85 -16.43
CA GLU A 45 -40.10 2.97 -15.41
C GLU A 45 -38.63 3.33 -15.10
N ASP A 46 -37.95 4.09 -15.96
CA ASP A 46 -36.50 4.39 -15.82
C ASP A 46 -36.21 5.67 -14.99
N ILE A 47 -37.26 6.38 -14.54
CA ILE A 47 -37.15 7.64 -13.78
C ILE A 47 -37.25 7.42 -12.26
N MET A 48 -37.88 6.33 -11.80
CA MET A 48 -38.06 6.07 -10.36
C MET A 48 -36.83 5.45 -9.68
N ASP A 49 -36.04 4.63 -10.39
CA ASP A 49 -34.85 3.99 -9.81
C ASP A 49 -33.66 4.97 -9.64
N ARG A 50 -33.63 6.08 -10.38
CA ARG A 50 -32.56 7.10 -10.26
C ARG A 50 -32.82 8.14 -9.16
N PHE A 51 -34.03 8.19 -8.60
CA PHE A 51 -34.35 9.11 -7.51
C PHE A 51 -34.01 8.53 -6.14
N PHE A 52 -34.12 7.21 -5.94
CA PHE A 52 -33.86 6.58 -4.63
C PHE A 52 -32.36 6.50 -4.26
N VAL A 53 -31.45 6.47 -5.24
CA VAL A 53 -30.00 6.42 -5.01
C VAL A 53 -29.41 7.79 -4.64
N ARG A 54 -30.11 8.90 -4.96
CA ARG A 54 -29.60 10.27 -4.76
C ARG A 54 -29.92 10.90 -3.40
N THR A 55 -30.93 10.42 -2.68
CA THR A 55 -31.30 10.94 -1.35
C THR A 55 -30.47 10.38 -0.19
N SER A 56 -29.82 9.21 -0.36
CA SER A 56 -29.04 8.58 0.72
C SER A 56 -27.64 9.20 0.93
N ILE A 57 -27.09 9.90 -0.06
CA ILE A 57 -25.74 10.51 0.02
C ILE A 57 -25.78 11.90 0.71
N ALA A 58 -26.92 12.59 0.68
CA ALA A 58 -27.04 13.92 1.28
C ALA A 58 -27.14 13.88 2.83
N VAL A 59 -27.62 12.79 3.42
CA VAL A 59 -27.87 12.70 4.88
C VAL A 59 -26.59 12.38 5.67
N VAL A 60 -25.60 11.73 5.06
CA VAL A 60 -24.31 11.43 5.73
C VAL A 60 -23.42 12.69 5.87
N LEU A 61 -23.62 13.72 5.04
CA LEU A 61 -22.82 14.95 5.02
C LEU A 61 -23.27 16.04 6.01
N CYS A 62 -24.48 15.94 6.59
CA CYS A 62 -24.99 16.96 7.52
C CYS A 62 -24.71 16.69 9.01
N HIS A 63 -24.19 15.52 9.39
CA HIS A 63 -23.91 15.19 10.80
C HIS A 63 -22.48 15.48 11.29
N LEU A 64 -21.56 15.91 10.41
CA LEU A 64 -20.15 16.17 10.77
C LEU A 64 -19.84 17.61 11.20
N SER A 65 -20.83 18.51 11.23
CA SER A 65 -20.61 19.95 11.49
C SER A 65 -20.88 20.40 12.94
N LEU A 66 -21.18 19.50 13.88
CA LEU A 66 -21.66 19.89 15.23
C LEU A 66 -20.86 19.41 16.45
N SER A 67 -19.59 19.00 16.31
CA SER A 67 -18.77 18.67 17.50
C SER A 67 -17.30 19.05 17.33
N MET A 68 -16.96 20.32 17.60
CA MET A 68 -15.57 20.76 17.79
C MET A 68 -15.44 21.81 18.91
N PRO A 69 -15.29 21.42 20.19
CA PRO A 69 -14.65 22.24 21.21
C PRO A 69 -13.28 21.64 21.56
N VAL A 70 -12.30 21.71 20.65
CA VAL A 70 -10.92 21.23 20.91
C VAL A 70 -9.85 22.29 20.57
N LEU A 71 -10.24 23.45 20.02
CA LEU A 71 -9.29 24.49 19.60
C LEU A 71 -8.85 25.46 20.72
N ALA A 72 -9.48 25.43 21.91
CA ALA A 72 -9.19 26.40 22.98
C ALA A 72 -8.02 25.98 23.91
N GLU A 73 -7.69 24.68 23.99
CA GLU A 73 -6.69 24.17 24.94
C GLU A 73 -5.23 24.26 24.44
N ALA A 74 -5.03 24.52 23.15
CA ALA A 74 -3.70 24.66 22.56
C ALA A 74 -3.00 25.99 22.89
N ALA A 75 -3.74 27.00 23.37
CA ALA A 75 -3.21 28.36 23.56
C ALA A 75 -2.54 28.61 24.93
N GLN A 76 -2.72 27.74 25.93
CA GLN A 76 -2.27 28.00 27.31
C GLN A 76 -0.99 27.25 27.75
N ALA A 77 -0.44 26.34 26.96
CA ALA A 77 0.67 25.47 27.39
C ALA A 77 2.09 26.05 27.23
N ASN A 78 2.26 27.32 26.86
CA ASN A 78 3.55 27.89 26.45
C ASN A 78 4.23 28.75 27.55
N ARG A 79 4.50 28.16 28.72
CA ARG A 79 5.26 28.81 29.81
C ARG A 79 6.16 27.81 30.56
N ASP A 80 7.14 27.23 29.89
CA ASP A 80 8.34 26.71 30.57
C ASP A 80 9.53 26.59 29.60
N PRO A 81 10.59 27.42 29.71
CA PRO A 81 11.70 27.43 28.76
C PRO A 81 12.78 26.35 29.00
N GLY A 82 12.57 25.39 29.92
CA GLY A 82 13.59 24.41 30.33
C GLY A 82 13.35 22.94 29.94
N ARG A 83 12.22 22.60 29.31
CA ARG A 83 11.91 21.23 28.85
C ARG A 83 11.51 21.27 27.39
N ILE A 84 12.36 20.74 26.51
CA ILE A 84 11.94 20.42 25.13
C ILE A 84 10.93 19.27 25.25
N PRO A 85 9.62 19.51 25.06
CA PRO A 85 8.66 18.43 25.14
C PRO A 85 8.80 17.63 23.85
N TYR A 86 9.19 16.37 23.98
CA TYR A 86 8.85 15.33 22.99
C TYR A 86 7.32 15.22 22.94
N ARG A 87 6.65 16.18 22.29
CA ARG A 87 5.27 16.02 21.82
C ARG A 87 5.37 15.46 20.42
N SER A 88 4.97 14.21 20.25
CA SER A 88 4.85 13.54 18.96
C SER A 88 4.01 14.42 18.03
N VAL A 89 4.67 14.98 17.02
CA VAL A 89 4.01 15.76 15.97
C VAL A 89 3.24 14.84 15.00
N LEU A 90 3.40 13.51 15.13
CA LEU A 90 2.91 12.48 14.20
C LEU A 90 1.40 12.48 13.92
N PRO A 91 0.47 12.48 14.90
CA PRO A 91 -0.96 12.32 14.60
C PRO A 91 -1.55 13.49 13.78
N LEU A 92 -0.92 14.67 13.81
CA LEU A 92 -1.38 15.84 13.06
C LEU A 92 -0.98 15.75 11.58
N PHE A 93 0.21 15.25 11.26
CA PHE A 93 0.75 15.26 9.90
C PHE A 93 0.17 14.14 9.02
N GLU A 94 -0.04 12.94 9.56
CA GLU A 94 -0.65 11.81 8.82
C GLU A 94 -2.14 12.07 8.52
N SER A 95 -2.86 12.74 9.44
CA SER A 95 -4.21 13.25 9.17
C SER A 95 -4.26 14.26 8.00
N THR A 96 -3.11 14.80 7.58
CA THR A 96 -3.03 15.82 6.53
C THR A 96 -2.98 15.18 5.15
N ALA A 97 -2.25 14.08 4.93
CA ALA A 97 -2.17 13.43 3.61
C ALA A 97 -3.52 12.81 3.20
N ASP A 98 -4.20 12.12 4.13
CA ASP A 98 -5.53 11.54 3.90
C ASP A 98 -6.58 12.61 3.61
N ARG A 99 -6.63 13.64 4.47
CA ARG A 99 -7.53 14.78 4.26
C ARG A 99 -7.22 15.52 2.96
N THR A 100 -5.94 15.68 2.62
CA THR A 100 -5.52 16.36 1.39
C THR A 100 -5.92 15.55 0.16
N THR A 101 -5.81 14.22 0.19
CA THR A 101 -6.27 13.35 -0.90
C THR A 101 -7.77 13.50 -1.15
N LEU A 102 -8.59 13.55 -0.09
CA LEU A 102 -10.03 13.82 -0.21
C LEU A 102 -10.34 15.23 -0.74
N ILE A 103 -9.56 16.24 -0.34
CA ILE A 103 -9.70 17.61 -0.85
C ILE A 103 -9.36 17.65 -2.35
N ILE A 104 -8.30 16.97 -2.78
CA ILE A 104 -7.92 16.84 -4.19
C ILE A 104 -9.05 16.17 -4.97
N ALA A 105 -9.56 15.02 -4.50
CA ALA A 105 -10.66 14.30 -5.16
C ALA A 105 -11.91 15.19 -5.30
N ARG A 106 -12.28 15.93 -4.25
CA ARG A 106 -13.38 16.90 -4.29
C ARG A 106 -13.15 17.99 -5.34
N GLN A 107 -11.94 18.54 -5.45
CA GLN A 107 -11.62 19.56 -6.45
C GLN A 107 -11.69 19.01 -7.88
N VAL A 108 -11.24 17.78 -8.11
CA VAL A 108 -11.37 17.11 -9.41
C VAL A 108 -12.85 16.87 -9.76
N ALA A 109 -13.65 16.35 -8.83
CA ALA A 109 -15.09 16.18 -9.03
C ALA A 109 -15.80 17.52 -9.30
N GLN A 110 -15.40 18.59 -8.59
CA GLN A 110 -15.90 19.94 -8.81
C GLN A 110 -15.52 20.48 -10.21
N ALA A 111 -14.30 20.19 -10.69
CA ALA A 111 -13.88 20.54 -12.05
C ALA A 111 -14.75 19.87 -13.11
N ARG A 112 -15.11 18.59 -12.92
CA ARG A 112 -16.03 17.85 -13.79
C ARG A 112 -17.44 18.45 -13.78
N LEU A 113 -17.96 18.82 -12.59
CA LEU A 113 -19.24 19.51 -12.46
C LEU A 113 -19.24 20.86 -13.21
N TYR A 114 -18.13 21.60 -13.17
CA TYR A 114 -18.01 22.83 -13.94
C TYR A 114 -17.97 22.60 -15.46
N LEU A 115 -17.35 21.52 -15.94
CA LEU A 115 -17.42 21.16 -17.37
C LEU A 115 -18.84 20.79 -17.79
N TYR A 116 -19.56 20.04 -16.96
CA TYR A 116 -20.97 19.73 -17.19
C TYR A 116 -21.83 21.01 -17.27
N ARG A 117 -21.56 21.99 -16.41
CA ARG A 117 -22.21 23.31 -16.42
C ARG A 117 -21.65 24.27 -17.48
N GLN A 118 -20.85 23.78 -18.42
CA GLN A 118 -20.25 24.57 -19.50
C GLN A 118 -19.41 25.76 -19.01
N ASN A 119 -18.76 25.63 -17.86
CA ASN A 119 -17.86 26.63 -17.28
C ASN A 119 -16.40 26.12 -17.25
N PRO A 120 -15.72 26.07 -18.41
CA PRO A 120 -14.36 25.51 -18.51
C PRO A 120 -13.31 26.33 -17.76
N GLN A 121 -13.52 27.64 -17.57
CA GLN A 121 -12.61 28.49 -16.80
C GLN A 121 -12.63 28.11 -15.31
N ALA A 122 -13.81 27.88 -14.74
CA ALA A 122 -13.91 27.40 -13.37
C ALA A 122 -13.34 25.98 -13.22
N ALA A 123 -13.59 25.10 -14.19
CA ALA A 123 -12.98 23.77 -14.21
C ALA A 123 -11.44 23.82 -14.20
N GLY A 124 -10.84 24.71 -15.00
CA GLY A 124 -9.39 24.92 -15.01
C GLY A 124 -8.83 25.43 -13.68
N ARG A 125 -9.56 26.29 -12.96
CA ARG A 125 -9.15 26.78 -11.64
C ARG A 125 -9.15 25.66 -10.58
N GLU A 126 -10.19 24.84 -10.56
CA GLU A 126 -10.27 23.70 -9.64
C GLU A 126 -9.19 22.65 -9.94
N LEU A 127 -8.96 22.33 -11.22
CA LEU A 127 -7.88 21.43 -11.61
C LEU A 127 -6.50 21.96 -11.23
N ALA A 128 -6.26 23.27 -11.39
CA ALA A 128 -5.01 23.90 -10.97
C ALA A 128 -4.82 23.86 -9.44
N ALA A 129 -5.89 24.04 -8.66
CA ALA A 129 -5.85 23.90 -7.21
C ALA A 129 -5.54 22.45 -6.79
N ALA A 130 -6.22 21.47 -7.41
CA ALA A 130 -5.98 20.05 -7.19
C ALA A 130 -4.53 19.67 -7.48
N ARG A 131 -3.98 20.16 -8.60
CA ARG A 131 -2.59 19.91 -9.00
C ARG A 131 -1.57 20.48 -8.02
N ARG A 132 -1.81 21.67 -7.45
CA ARG A 132 -0.93 22.23 -6.41
C ARG A 132 -0.91 21.36 -5.16
N LEU A 133 -2.07 20.87 -4.72
CA LEU A 133 -2.17 19.97 -3.58
C LEU A 133 -1.50 18.61 -3.88
N MET A 134 -1.72 18.03 -5.07
CA MET A 134 -1.04 16.80 -5.49
C MET A 134 0.47 16.95 -5.48
N ASN A 135 1.00 18.08 -5.97
CA ASN A 135 2.44 18.38 -5.89
C ASN A 135 2.94 18.48 -4.44
N SER A 136 2.21 19.17 -3.57
CA SER A 136 2.59 19.30 -2.15
C SER A 136 2.66 17.93 -1.47
N VAL A 137 1.63 17.08 -1.68
CA VAL A 137 1.61 15.71 -1.12
C VAL A 137 2.74 14.87 -1.73
N ALA A 138 2.99 14.98 -3.04
CA ALA A 138 4.10 14.27 -3.68
C ALA A 138 5.46 14.71 -3.13
N GLU A 139 5.68 16.00 -2.87
CA GLU A 139 6.92 16.50 -2.26
C GLU A 139 7.12 15.94 -0.85
N ASP A 140 6.05 15.79 -0.07
CA ASP A 140 6.10 15.23 1.29
C ASP A 140 6.31 13.70 1.28
N LEU A 141 5.83 13.00 0.25
CA LEU A 141 5.91 11.54 0.12
C LEU A 141 7.13 11.02 -0.67
N THR A 142 8.03 11.89 -1.13
CA THR A 142 9.22 11.46 -1.90
C THR A 142 10.52 11.57 -1.10
N ALA A 143 11.44 10.65 -1.35
CA ALA A 143 12.83 10.76 -0.89
C ALA A 143 13.64 11.81 -1.72
N GLY A 144 13.02 12.50 -2.67
CA GLY A 144 13.68 13.40 -3.62
C GLY A 144 14.52 14.49 -2.95
N PRO A 145 13.97 15.27 -2.00
CA PRO A 145 14.73 16.26 -1.25
C PRO A 145 15.97 15.68 -0.56
N LEU A 146 15.82 14.55 0.14
CA LEU A 146 16.91 13.88 0.83
C LEU A 146 17.98 13.34 -0.13
N LYS A 147 17.58 12.73 -1.25
CA LYS A 147 18.51 12.25 -2.29
C LYS A 147 19.31 13.40 -2.89
N ASN A 148 18.68 14.54 -3.15
CA ASN A 148 19.37 15.73 -3.62
C ASN A 148 20.38 16.24 -2.59
N ARG A 149 20.01 16.25 -1.30
CA ARG A 149 20.92 16.65 -0.22
C ARG A 149 22.11 15.70 -0.10
N ILE A 150 21.89 14.39 -0.18
CA ILE A 150 22.97 13.39 -0.20
C ILE A 150 23.90 13.60 -1.40
N ARG A 151 23.35 13.87 -2.60
CA ARG A 151 24.16 14.21 -3.78
C ARG A 151 24.99 15.48 -3.58
N ILE A 152 24.40 16.53 -3.02
CA ILE A 152 25.10 17.78 -2.72
C ILE A 152 26.26 17.52 -1.75
N ALA A 153 26.03 16.77 -0.68
CA ALA A 153 27.09 16.42 0.27
C ALA A 153 28.21 15.58 -0.37
N ARG A 154 27.87 14.62 -1.24
CA ARG A 154 28.86 13.87 -2.03
C ARG A 154 29.69 14.78 -2.92
N LEU A 155 29.06 15.78 -3.56
CA LEU A 155 29.78 16.79 -4.34
C LEU A 155 30.68 17.64 -3.45
N HIS A 156 30.20 18.11 -2.29
CA HIS A 156 31.04 18.86 -1.34
C HIS A 156 32.26 18.05 -0.88
N LEU A 157 32.16 16.72 -0.69
CA LEU A 157 33.32 15.90 -0.34
C LEU A 157 34.45 15.90 -1.38
N THR A 158 34.20 16.36 -2.61
CA THR A 158 35.22 16.48 -3.66
C THR A 158 36.11 17.72 -3.52
N TYR A 159 35.68 18.76 -2.80
CA TYR A 159 36.41 20.03 -2.70
C TYR A 159 36.35 20.73 -1.33
N ASP A 160 35.44 20.34 -0.44
CA ASP A 160 35.32 20.87 0.91
C ASP A 160 35.93 19.92 1.96
N PRO A 161 36.36 20.45 3.13
CA PRO A 161 36.87 19.61 4.21
C PRO A 161 35.74 18.76 4.86
N PRO A 162 36.04 17.54 5.35
CA PRO A 162 35.05 16.64 5.97
C PRO A 162 34.20 17.29 7.07
N ALA A 163 34.80 18.20 7.86
CA ALA A 163 34.12 18.92 8.94
C ALA A 163 32.94 19.78 8.44
N LYS A 164 33.03 20.33 7.23
CA LYS A 164 31.95 21.14 6.64
C LYS A 164 30.79 20.26 6.21
N VAL A 165 31.07 19.11 5.59
CA VAL A 165 30.05 18.14 5.17
C VAL A 165 29.38 17.46 6.37
N LEU A 166 30.12 17.21 7.46
CA LEU A 166 29.55 16.72 8.72
C LEU A 166 28.43 17.64 9.25
N GLY A 167 28.52 18.96 9.01
CA GLY A 167 27.49 19.92 9.37
C GLY A 167 26.15 19.74 8.64
N GLU A 168 26.10 18.99 7.54
CA GLU A 168 24.87 18.76 6.77
C GLU A 168 24.06 17.54 7.26
N PHE A 169 24.70 16.62 8.00
CA PHE A 169 24.07 15.38 8.48
C PHE A 169 22.83 15.60 9.36
N PRO A 170 22.77 16.59 10.28
CA PRO A 170 21.56 16.84 11.07
C PRO A 170 20.32 17.07 10.21
N GLN A 171 20.46 17.80 9.08
CA GLN A 171 19.35 18.02 8.15
C GLN A 171 18.99 16.75 7.38
N MET A 172 19.98 15.95 6.97
CA MET A 172 19.72 14.66 6.32
C MET A 172 18.98 13.68 7.24
N PHE A 173 19.37 13.57 8.51
CA PHE A 173 18.66 12.73 9.48
C PHE A 173 17.26 13.26 9.80
N SER A 174 17.08 14.57 9.86
CA SER A 174 15.75 15.17 10.02
C SER A 174 14.83 14.86 8.83
N GLU A 175 15.32 14.97 7.60
CA GLU A 175 14.56 14.64 6.39
C GLU A 175 14.30 13.13 6.30
N LEU A 176 15.28 12.30 6.63
CA LEU A 176 15.16 10.85 6.72
C LEU A 176 14.09 10.45 7.72
N HIS A 177 14.09 11.05 8.91
CA HIS A 177 13.07 10.81 9.93
C HIS A 177 11.68 11.25 9.46
N ARG A 178 11.57 12.41 8.80
CA ARG A 178 10.30 12.89 8.24
C ARG A 178 9.71 11.90 7.24
N ILE A 179 10.52 11.36 6.34
CA ILE A 179 10.05 10.40 5.33
C ILE A 179 9.96 8.96 5.86
N SER A 180 10.63 8.62 6.97
CA SER A 180 10.62 7.28 7.59
C SER A 180 9.22 6.77 7.95
N VAL A 181 8.31 7.72 8.16
CA VAL A 181 6.89 7.46 8.41
C VAL A 181 6.21 6.79 7.20
N TYR A 182 6.63 7.17 6.00
CA TYR A 182 6.00 6.76 4.74
C TYR A 182 6.86 5.78 3.94
N LEU A 183 8.19 5.84 4.08
CA LEU A 183 9.15 5.11 3.26
C LEU A 183 10.07 4.27 4.16
N PRO A 184 10.44 3.04 3.76
CA PRO A 184 11.45 2.27 4.49
C PRO A 184 12.81 2.97 4.40
N THR A 185 13.25 3.57 5.50
CA THR A 185 14.50 4.34 5.56
C THR A 185 15.62 3.66 6.33
N ASP A 186 15.36 2.55 7.03
CA ASP A 186 16.30 1.98 8.00
C ASP A 186 17.65 1.63 7.38
N LYS A 187 17.61 1.05 6.18
CA LYS A 187 18.83 0.69 5.43
C LYS A 187 19.60 1.94 5.02
N ALA A 188 18.92 2.97 4.52
CA ALA A 188 19.55 4.26 4.23
C ALA A 188 20.11 4.94 5.49
N ALA A 189 19.42 4.81 6.64
CA ALA A 189 19.87 5.33 7.93
C ALA A 189 21.20 4.71 8.36
N ILE A 190 21.34 3.39 8.22
CA ILE A 190 22.59 2.68 8.52
C ILE A 190 23.75 3.22 7.69
N HIS A 191 23.55 3.41 6.39
CA HIS A 191 24.58 3.93 5.50
C HIS A 191 24.90 5.41 5.75
N LEU A 192 23.91 6.24 6.09
CA LEU A 192 24.14 7.61 6.55
C LEU A 192 24.97 7.64 7.85
N GLU A 193 24.64 6.79 8.82
CA GLU A 193 25.39 6.73 10.07
C GLU A 193 26.83 6.23 9.87
N ARG A 194 27.05 5.27 8.96
CA ARG A 194 28.40 4.84 8.55
C ARG A 194 29.18 5.97 7.86
N ALA A 195 28.55 6.68 6.93
CA ALA A 195 29.16 7.82 6.27
C ALA A 195 29.57 8.91 7.27
N ARG A 196 28.74 9.21 8.27
CA ARG A 196 29.05 10.15 9.35
C ARG A 196 30.31 9.75 10.10
N LYS A 197 30.37 8.50 10.58
CA LYS A 197 31.54 7.96 11.30
C LYS A 197 32.82 8.00 10.46
N LEU A 198 32.72 7.70 9.16
CA LEU A 198 33.86 7.79 8.24
C LEU A 198 34.38 9.23 8.10
N LEU A 199 33.49 10.22 8.05
CA LEU A 199 33.90 11.63 8.01
C LEU A 199 34.51 12.12 9.33
N GLU A 200 34.04 11.64 10.47
CA GLU A 200 34.67 11.89 11.78
C GLU A 200 36.13 11.39 11.80
N HIS A 201 36.42 10.30 11.07
CA HIS A 201 37.78 9.76 10.85
C HIS A 201 38.50 10.32 9.62
N ARG A 202 37.95 11.36 8.96
CA ARG A 202 38.52 12.01 7.76
C ARG A 202 38.67 11.09 6.53
N GLU A 203 37.88 10.01 6.45
CA GLU A 203 37.88 9.06 5.33
C GLU A 203 36.89 9.47 4.22
N SER A 204 37.11 10.61 3.56
CA SER A 204 36.16 11.20 2.59
C SER A 204 35.74 10.27 1.45
N GLY A 205 36.68 9.48 0.90
CA GLY A 205 36.38 8.57 -0.21
C GLY A 205 35.38 7.48 0.17
N LYS A 206 35.62 6.78 1.28
CA LYS A 206 34.70 5.76 1.79
C LYS A 206 33.38 6.36 2.26
N ALA A 207 33.40 7.56 2.84
CA ALA A 207 32.17 8.26 3.21
C ALA A 207 31.31 8.58 1.97
N ALA A 208 31.92 8.98 0.86
CA ALA A 208 31.22 9.22 -0.40
C ALA A 208 30.58 7.93 -0.95
N ASP A 209 31.24 6.78 -0.79
CA ASP A 209 30.69 5.47 -1.16
C ASP A 209 29.48 5.10 -0.30
N GLU A 210 29.56 5.26 1.02
CA GLU A 210 28.44 5.01 1.93
C GLU A 210 27.26 5.96 1.67
N LEU A 211 27.53 7.24 1.37
CA LEU A 211 26.48 8.18 0.92
C LEU A 211 25.84 7.73 -0.39
N SER A 212 26.63 7.21 -1.35
CA SER A 212 26.08 6.67 -2.59
C SER A 212 25.20 5.44 -2.36
N ARG A 213 25.56 4.58 -1.40
CA ARG A 213 24.73 3.42 -0.99
C ARG A 213 23.46 3.88 -0.30
N ALA A 214 23.54 4.86 0.60
CA ALA A 214 22.37 5.47 1.22
C ALA A 214 21.42 6.05 0.15
N GLU A 215 21.93 6.80 -0.83
CA GLU A 215 21.15 7.35 -1.93
C GLU A 215 20.45 6.27 -2.76
N ALA A 216 21.14 5.16 -3.04
CA ALA A 216 20.60 4.03 -3.79
C ALA A 216 19.51 3.28 -3.01
N LEU A 217 19.68 3.17 -1.69
CA LEU A 217 18.75 2.51 -0.77
C LEU A 217 17.57 3.36 -0.33
N LEU A 218 17.70 4.69 -0.45
CA LEU A 218 16.53 5.55 -0.56
C LEU A 218 15.85 5.18 -1.86
N VAL A 219 14.97 4.19 -1.74
CA VAL A 219 13.93 3.93 -2.70
C VAL A 219 13.27 5.29 -2.83
N THR A 220 13.55 5.96 -3.95
CA THR A 220 12.48 6.71 -4.57
C THR A 220 11.49 5.59 -4.77
N VAL A 221 10.54 5.48 -3.84
CA VAL A 221 9.22 5.10 -4.26
C VAL A 221 8.97 6.28 -5.19
N ASN A 222 9.35 6.10 -6.47
CA ASN A 222 8.45 6.39 -7.54
C ASN A 222 7.23 5.65 -7.04
N VAL A 223 6.48 6.37 -6.23
CA VAL A 223 5.09 6.17 -6.16
C VAL A 223 4.79 6.55 -7.60
N GLU A 224 4.87 5.58 -8.52
CA GLU A 224 3.81 5.26 -9.46
C GLU A 224 2.57 4.93 -8.60
N SER A 225 2.26 5.88 -7.71
CA SER A 225 1.07 5.98 -6.96
C SER A 225 0.03 6.30 -8.00
N PRO A 226 -1.20 5.87 -7.78
CA PRO A 226 -2.29 6.54 -8.43
C PRO A 226 -2.20 8.08 -8.28
N LEU A 227 -1.54 8.65 -7.25
CA LEU A 227 -1.22 10.09 -7.14
C LEU A 227 -0.28 10.64 -8.23
N SER A 228 0.80 9.97 -8.60
CA SER A 228 1.71 10.49 -9.64
C SER A 228 1.12 10.30 -11.05
N VAL A 229 0.40 9.20 -11.26
CA VAL A 229 -0.39 9.00 -12.47
C VAL A 229 -1.49 10.07 -12.56
N ALA A 230 -2.18 10.35 -11.45
CA ALA A 230 -3.16 11.43 -11.37
C ALA A 230 -2.52 12.80 -11.64
N LEU A 231 -1.31 13.04 -11.13
CA LEU A 231 -0.57 14.28 -11.37
C LEU A 231 -0.20 14.44 -12.84
N ALA A 232 0.31 13.40 -13.50
CA ALA A 232 0.61 13.42 -14.93
C ALA A 232 -0.68 13.60 -15.77
N ALA A 233 -1.73 12.87 -15.44
CA ALA A 233 -3.05 13.00 -16.06
C ALA A 233 -3.64 14.41 -15.86
N SER A 234 -3.37 15.08 -14.74
CA SER A 234 -3.84 16.46 -14.50
C SER A 234 -3.25 17.45 -15.51
N ALA A 235 -1.99 17.26 -15.92
CA ALA A 235 -1.37 18.07 -16.97
C ALA A 235 -2.03 17.81 -18.34
N GLN A 236 -2.38 16.56 -18.63
CA GLN A 236 -3.12 16.19 -19.84
C GLN A 236 -4.53 16.79 -19.85
N ALA A 237 -5.28 16.69 -18.76
CA ALA A 237 -6.60 17.30 -18.61
C ALA A 237 -6.54 18.82 -18.80
N GLN A 238 -5.53 19.48 -18.23
CA GLN A 238 -5.31 20.93 -18.41
C GLN A 238 -5.03 21.28 -19.87
N SER A 239 -4.24 20.48 -20.57
CA SER A 239 -3.99 20.66 -22.01
C SER A 239 -5.29 20.54 -22.81
N TYR A 240 -6.14 19.55 -22.52
CA TYR A 240 -7.45 19.42 -23.16
C TYR A 240 -8.40 20.58 -22.85
N LEU A 241 -8.37 21.14 -21.64
CA LEU A 241 -9.13 22.35 -21.32
C LEU A 241 -8.68 23.55 -22.15
N ASN A 242 -7.36 23.75 -22.28
CA ASN A 242 -6.78 24.86 -23.06
C ASN A 242 -7.05 24.74 -24.57
N LEU A 243 -7.15 23.50 -25.08
CA LEU A 243 -7.46 23.19 -26.48
C LEU A 243 -8.97 23.06 -26.74
N TYR A 244 -9.82 23.44 -25.78
CA TYR A 244 -11.29 23.37 -25.89
C TYR A 244 -11.84 21.95 -26.13
N HIS A 245 -11.08 20.92 -25.79
CA HIS A 245 -11.45 19.51 -25.91
C HIS A 245 -12.14 18.99 -24.64
N TYR A 246 -13.26 19.60 -24.26
CA TYR A 246 -13.90 19.38 -22.95
C TYR A 246 -14.30 17.93 -22.66
N ARG A 247 -14.80 17.19 -23.66
CA ARG A 247 -15.12 15.75 -23.50
C ARG A 247 -13.88 14.88 -23.27
N LYS A 248 -12.72 15.28 -23.81
CA LYS A 248 -11.46 14.58 -23.53
C LYS A 248 -10.96 14.96 -22.13
N ALA A 249 -11.06 16.23 -21.75
CA ALA A 249 -10.72 16.69 -20.40
C ALA A 249 -11.55 15.96 -19.33
N ASP A 250 -12.88 15.87 -19.47
CA ASP A 250 -13.74 15.18 -18.52
C ASP A 250 -13.41 13.69 -18.37
N ARG A 251 -13.10 12.98 -19.46
CA ARG A 251 -12.66 11.58 -19.39
C ARG A 251 -11.35 11.41 -18.61
N VAL A 252 -10.38 12.31 -18.81
CA VAL A 252 -9.13 12.27 -18.05
C VAL A 252 -9.38 12.61 -16.57
N LEU A 253 -10.22 13.60 -16.28
CA LEU A 253 -10.61 13.95 -14.91
C LEU A 253 -11.33 12.79 -14.20
N ALA A 254 -12.17 12.03 -14.90
CA ALA A 254 -12.82 10.84 -14.36
C ALA A 254 -11.79 9.77 -13.95
N ARG A 255 -10.77 9.54 -14.78
CA ARG A 255 -9.67 8.61 -14.46
C ARG A 255 -8.84 9.09 -13.25
N ILE A 256 -8.59 10.39 -13.15
CA ILE A 256 -7.92 10.99 -11.99
C ILE A 256 -8.75 10.75 -10.71
N GLU A 257 -10.06 10.95 -10.78
CA GLU A 257 -10.97 10.72 -9.65
C GLU A 257 -10.95 9.26 -9.19
N GLU A 258 -11.02 8.30 -10.11
CA GLU A 258 -10.91 6.86 -9.82
C GLU A 258 -9.57 6.50 -9.16
N GLN A 259 -8.46 7.06 -9.65
CA GLN A 259 -7.13 6.88 -9.08
C GLN A 259 -7.03 7.42 -7.65
N LEU A 260 -7.53 8.64 -7.41
CA LEU A 260 -7.54 9.24 -6.07
C LEU A 260 -8.45 8.47 -5.11
N MET A 261 -9.58 7.93 -5.59
CA MET A 261 -10.45 7.08 -4.78
C MET A 261 -9.76 5.76 -4.41
N THR A 262 -8.92 5.21 -5.30
CA THR A 262 -8.12 4.03 -4.99
C THR A 262 -7.09 4.33 -3.90
N VAL A 263 -6.40 5.47 -3.96
CA VAL A 263 -5.48 5.92 -2.89
C VAL A 263 -6.23 6.06 -1.56
N ASN A 264 -7.41 6.66 -1.59
CA ASN A 264 -8.22 6.83 -0.38
C ASN A 264 -8.69 5.48 0.19
N ALA A 265 -9.12 4.53 -0.66
CA ALA A 265 -9.49 3.18 -0.23
C ALA A 265 -8.31 2.45 0.41
N TYR A 266 -7.10 2.67 -0.11
CA TYR A 266 -5.86 2.15 0.45
C TYR A 266 -5.53 2.77 1.82
N LEU A 267 -5.53 4.10 1.94
CA LEU A 267 -5.22 4.81 3.19
C LEU A 267 -6.26 4.49 4.29
N ALA A 268 -7.52 4.29 3.90
CA ALA A 268 -8.58 3.86 4.80
C ALA A 268 -8.58 2.34 5.09
N SER A 269 -7.65 1.57 4.50
CA SER A 269 -7.63 0.12 4.68
C SER A 269 -7.19 -0.26 6.10
N PRO A 270 -7.75 -1.33 6.69
CA PRO A 270 -7.31 -1.78 8.00
C PRO A 270 -5.84 -2.24 7.99
N LEU A 271 -5.31 -2.75 6.88
CA LEU A 271 -3.89 -3.12 6.77
C LEU A 271 -2.96 -1.90 6.88
N HIS A 272 -3.34 -0.76 6.29
CA HIS A 272 -2.60 0.50 6.46
C HIS A 272 -2.57 0.91 7.94
N GLY A 273 -3.73 0.93 8.60
CA GLY A 273 -3.83 1.24 10.02
C GLY A 273 -3.05 0.26 10.90
N ALA A 274 -2.97 -1.03 10.52
CA ALA A 274 -2.16 -2.02 11.24
C ALA A 274 -0.66 -1.70 11.14
N ARG A 275 -0.14 -1.43 9.93
CA ARG A 275 1.26 -1.02 9.72
C ARG A 275 1.56 0.24 10.52
N GLU A 276 0.75 1.28 10.40
CA GLU A 276 0.95 2.56 11.09
C GLU A 276 1.05 2.37 12.61
N ASN A 277 0.09 1.66 13.21
CA ASN A 277 0.12 1.43 14.65
C ASN A 277 1.31 0.56 15.07
N SER A 278 1.74 -0.41 14.25
CA SER A 278 2.92 -1.23 14.57
C SER A 278 4.22 -0.41 14.54
N TRP A 279 4.31 0.57 13.63
CA TRP A 279 5.40 1.54 13.59
C TRP A 279 5.42 2.43 14.83
N LEU A 280 4.25 2.94 15.24
CA LEU A 280 4.13 3.73 16.47
C LEU A 280 4.51 2.92 17.72
N ALA A 281 4.18 1.62 17.75
CA ALA A 281 4.61 0.72 18.81
C ALA A 281 6.14 0.55 18.85
N LEU A 282 6.79 0.42 17.69
CA LEU A 282 8.24 0.36 17.56
C LEU A 282 8.91 1.65 18.05
N GLY A 283 8.38 2.81 17.65
CA GLY A 283 8.94 4.12 17.98
C GLY A 283 8.68 4.60 19.41
N ASN A 284 7.62 4.13 20.07
CA ASN A 284 7.24 4.61 21.41
C ASN A 284 6.95 3.48 22.40
N ARG A 285 8.01 2.97 23.03
CA ARG A 285 7.93 1.87 24.01
C ARG A 285 6.97 2.12 25.18
N SER A 286 6.78 3.38 25.59
CA SER A 286 5.87 3.72 26.70
C SER A 286 4.39 3.54 26.38
N THR A 287 4.03 3.56 25.10
CA THR A 287 2.66 3.41 24.60
C THR A 287 2.49 2.21 23.66
N ALA A 288 3.53 1.38 23.53
CA ALA A 288 3.55 0.24 22.62
C ALA A 288 2.37 -0.72 22.83
N GLY A 289 1.97 -1.00 24.07
CA GLY A 289 0.82 -1.86 24.35
C GLY A 289 -0.49 -1.37 23.71
N ARG A 290 -0.77 -0.06 23.80
CA ARG A 290 -1.95 0.55 23.16
C ARG A 290 -1.88 0.40 21.64
N HIS A 291 -0.73 0.75 21.06
CA HIS A 291 -0.53 0.70 19.62
C HIS A 291 -0.59 -0.74 19.09
N LEU A 292 -0.03 -1.72 19.79
CA LEU A 292 -0.17 -3.15 19.44
C LEU A 292 -1.63 -3.61 19.50
N SER A 293 -2.39 -3.14 20.48
CA SER A 293 -3.83 -3.42 20.56
C SER A 293 -4.60 -2.89 19.36
N ASP A 294 -4.29 -1.67 18.92
CA ASP A 294 -4.91 -1.05 17.75
C ASP A 294 -4.43 -1.72 16.45
N THR A 295 -3.15 -2.12 16.35
CA THR A 295 -2.65 -3.00 15.26
C THR A 295 -3.45 -4.29 15.17
N ARG A 296 -3.67 -4.98 16.31
CA ARG A 296 -4.42 -6.23 16.33
C ARG A 296 -5.86 -6.06 15.84
N LYS A 297 -6.58 -5.05 16.33
CA LYS A 297 -7.96 -4.76 15.87
C LYS A 297 -8.02 -4.51 14.36
N ASN A 298 -7.06 -3.75 13.84
CA ASN A 298 -6.95 -3.45 12.43
C ASN A 298 -6.68 -4.72 11.59
N LEU A 299 -5.79 -5.62 12.04
CA LEU A 299 -5.55 -6.91 11.40
C LEU A 299 -6.78 -7.85 11.48
N GLU A 300 -7.48 -7.87 12.61
CA GLU A 300 -8.73 -8.63 12.77
C GLU A 300 -9.80 -8.14 11.77
N GLN A 301 -9.93 -6.82 11.62
CA GLN A 301 -10.83 -6.22 10.63
C GLN A 301 -10.38 -6.55 9.20
N ALA A 302 -9.08 -6.47 8.89
CA ALA A 302 -8.53 -6.88 7.60
C ALA A 302 -8.85 -8.35 7.30
N GLY A 303 -8.68 -9.26 8.27
CA GLY A 303 -8.95 -10.68 8.13
C GLY A 303 -10.43 -11.03 7.92
N VAL A 304 -11.35 -10.09 8.14
CA VAL A 304 -12.78 -10.21 7.78
C VAL A 304 -13.03 -9.71 6.36
N GLN A 305 -12.37 -8.62 5.95
CA GLN A 305 -12.60 -7.94 4.68
C GLN A 305 -11.84 -8.60 3.51
N GLU A 306 -10.62 -9.07 3.76
CA GLU A 306 -9.73 -9.64 2.75
C GLU A 306 -9.96 -11.15 2.59
N LYS A 307 -10.29 -11.58 1.37
CA LYS A 307 -10.40 -13.01 1.04
C LYS A 307 -9.04 -13.65 0.80
N GLN A 308 -8.14 -12.92 0.13
CA GLN A 308 -6.81 -13.38 -0.23
C GLN A 308 -5.83 -12.98 0.89
N GLY A 309 -4.97 -13.90 1.33
CA GLY A 309 -3.98 -13.61 2.38
C GLY A 309 -4.53 -13.72 3.80
N ARG A 310 -5.75 -14.27 3.96
CA ARG A 310 -6.43 -14.36 5.27
C ARG A 310 -5.65 -15.21 6.27
N ALA A 311 -4.94 -16.23 5.80
CA ALA A 311 -4.13 -17.09 6.67
C ALA A 311 -2.94 -16.32 7.24
N GLU A 312 -2.24 -15.57 6.38
CA GLU A 312 -1.07 -14.74 6.68
C GLU A 312 -1.46 -13.59 7.61
N ILE A 313 -2.58 -12.89 7.33
CA ILE A 313 -3.15 -11.89 8.24
C ILE A 313 -3.45 -12.52 9.60
N GLY A 314 -4.06 -13.71 9.63
CA GLY A 314 -4.37 -14.43 10.86
C GLY A 314 -3.10 -14.81 11.66
N GLN A 315 -2.04 -15.22 10.98
CA GLN A 315 -0.75 -15.50 11.60
C GLN A 315 -0.17 -14.25 12.25
N VAL A 316 -0.04 -13.15 11.51
CA VAL A 316 0.49 -11.87 12.04
C VAL A 316 -0.39 -11.35 13.18
N THR A 317 -1.72 -11.48 13.08
CA THR A 317 -2.66 -11.14 14.18
C THR A 317 -2.32 -11.90 15.47
N GLN A 318 -2.05 -13.21 15.37
CA GLN A 318 -1.64 -14.02 16.52
C GLN A 318 -0.26 -13.64 17.05
N GLN A 319 0.68 -13.24 16.18
CA GLN A 319 1.99 -12.75 16.61
C GLN A 319 1.85 -11.45 17.40
N VAL A 320 1.08 -10.48 16.90
CA VAL A 320 0.79 -9.21 17.58
C VAL A 320 0.17 -9.48 18.95
N ALA A 321 -0.82 -10.38 19.06
CA ALA A 321 -1.44 -10.73 20.34
C ALA A 321 -0.43 -11.30 21.36
N ARG A 322 0.54 -12.11 20.90
CA ARG A 322 1.61 -12.63 21.77
C ARG A 322 2.53 -11.52 22.27
N VAL A 323 2.91 -10.59 21.39
CA VAL A 323 3.78 -9.45 21.74
C VAL A 323 3.04 -8.45 22.64
N GLU A 324 1.77 -8.14 22.37
CA GLU A 324 0.88 -7.33 23.22
C GLU A 324 0.86 -7.88 24.65
N LYS A 325 0.62 -9.18 24.82
CA LYS A 325 0.63 -9.84 26.13
C LYS A 325 2.00 -9.76 26.82
N LYS A 326 3.11 -9.90 26.09
CA LYS A 326 4.45 -9.74 26.68
C LYS A 326 4.70 -8.33 27.21
N VAL A 327 4.18 -7.29 26.54
CA VAL A 327 4.25 -5.90 27.03
C VAL A 327 3.55 -5.77 28.36
N GLU A 328 2.33 -6.31 28.46
CA GLU A 328 1.50 -6.25 29.67
C GLU A 328 2.17 -6.99 30.86
N GLU A 329 2.78 -8.15 30.61
CA GLU A 329 3.35 -8.99 31.66
C GLU A 329 4.76 -8.58 32.11
N LYS A 330 5.64 -8.20 31.17
CA LYS A 330 7.09 -8.06 31.43
C LYS A 330 7.62 -6.64 31.26
N GLY A 331 6.87 -5.74 30.61
CA GLY A 331 7.26 -4.34 30.36
C GLY A 331 8.54 -4.14 29.51
N LYS A 332 9.22 -5.22 29.09
CA LYS A 332 10.40 -5.20 28.23
C LYS A 332 10.14 -6.05 26.99
N LEU A 333 10.23 -5.40 25.84
CA LEU A 333 10.22 -6.04 24.51
C LEU A 333 11.59 -5.91 23.87
N GLU A 334 11.96 -6.95 23.12
CA GLU A 334 13.08 -6.88 22.21
C GLU A 334 12.71 -6.01 21.01
N GLU A 335 13.64 -5.16 20.58
CA GLU A 335 13.43 -4.26 19.44
C GLU A 335 13.19 -5.04 18.13
N SER A 336 13.86 -6.19 17.99
CA SER A 336 13.69 -7.09 16.85
C SER A 336 12.27 -7.67 16.74
N GLU A 337 11.57 -7.90 17.85
CA GLU A 337 10.18 -8.39 17.83
C GLU A 337 9.22 -7.31 17.30
N LEU A 338 9.35 -6.07 17.80
CA LEU A 338 8.53 -4.95 17.33
C LEU A 338 8.83 -4.61 15.87
N LYS A 339 10.11 -4.64 15.49
CA LYS A 339 10.55 -4.40 14.13
C LYS A 339 10.04 -5.48 13.18
N GLY A 340 10.11 -6.75 13.58
CA GLY A 340 9.59 -7.87 12.80
C GLY A 340 8.09 -7.74 12.55
N LEU A 341 7.29 -7.43 13.58
CA LEU A 341 5.85 -7.20 13.43
C LEU A 341 5.53 -6.05 12.47
N TRP A 342 6.30 -4.95 12.54
CA TRP A 342 6.12 -3.84 11.61
C TRP A 342 6.45 -4.23 10.17
N GLU A 343 7.56 -4.94 9.95
CA GLU A 343 7.93 -5.43 8.62
C GLU A 343 6.89 -6.40 8.04
N GLU A 344 6.32 -7.30 8.86
CA GLU A 344 5.25 -8.20 8.46
C GLU A 344 3.95 -7.44 8.10
N CYS A 345 3.53 -6.48 8.93
CA CYS A 345 2.35 -5.64 8.64
C CYS A 345 2.56 -4.83 7.35
N LYS A 346 3.77 -4.30 7.16
CA LYS A 346 4.16 -3.58 5.94
C LYS A 346 4.09 -4.49 4.71
N ALA A 347 4.57 -5.73 4.79
CA ALA A 347 4.52 -6.67 3.67
C ALA A 347 3.07 -7.04 3.30
N LEU A 348 2.19 -7.24 4.28
CA LEU A 348 0.75 -7.47 4.05
C LEU A 348 0.08 -6.28 3.36
N GLU A 349 0.44 -5.06 3.75
CA GLU A 349 -0.06 -3.83 3.12
C GLU A 349 0.48 -3.67 1.69
N GLU A 350 1.79 -3.83 1.46
CA GLU A 350 2.41 -3.75 0.12
C GLU A 350 1.76 -4.77 -0.84
N ARG A 351 1.44 -5.97 -0.34
CA ARG A 351 0.67 -6.99 -1.07
C ARG A 351 -0.73 -6.49 -1.46
N ALA A 352 -1.48 -5.90 -0.53
CA ALA A 352 -2.83 -5.38 -0.82
C ALA A 352 -2.78 -4.27 -1.88
N VAL A 353 -1.77 -3.39 -1.81
CA VAL A 353 -1.51 -2.36 -2.83
C VAL A 353 -1.24 -2.98 -4.20
N ALA A 354 -0.42 -4.03 -4.28
CA ALA A 354 -0.13 -4.70 -5.54
C ALA A 354 -1.40 -5.28 -6.19
N TYR A 355 -2.33 -5.84 -5.40
CA TYR A 355 -3.62 -6.30 -5.90
C TYR A 355 -4.54 -5.16 -6.37
N LEU A 356 -4.51 -4.01 -5.71
CA LEU A 356 -5.26 -2.84 -6.16
C LEU A 356 -4.70 -2.28 -7.47
N SER A 357 -3.37 -2.21 -7.59
CA SER A 357 -2.69 -1.71 -8.79
C SER A 357 -2.93 -2.59 -10.02
N THR A 358 -2.88 -3.92 -9.86
CA THR A 358 -3.12 -4.85 -10.98
C THR A 358 -4.54 -4.75 -11.53
N ARG A 359 -5.56 -4.50 -10.70
CA ARG A 359 -6.93 -4.24 -11.17
C ARG A 359 -7.05 -3.00 -12.05
N LEU A 360 -6.16 -2.03 -11.90
CA LEU A 360 -6.18 -0.79 -12.68
C LEU A 360 -5.49 -0.92 -14.05
N THR A 361 -4.66 -1.95 -14.25
CA THR A 361 -3.79 -2.12 -15.43
C THR A 361 -4.17 -3.29 -16.34
N GLU A 362 -5.23 -4.06 -16.03
CA GLU A 362 -5.62 -5.30 -16.74
C GLU A 362 -5.83 -5.15 -18.26
N GLU A 363 -5.97 -3.92 -18.78
CA GLU A 363 -6.14 -3.64 -20.21
C GLU A 363 -4.82 -3.65 -21.02
N GLU A 364 -3.64 -3.58 -20.39
CA GLU A 364 -2.37 -3.27 -21.08
C GLU A 364 -1.26 -4.33 -20.96
N THR A 365 -1.48 -5.45 -20.27
CA THR A 365 -0.36 -6.31 -19.83
C THR A 365 -0.46 -7.78 -20.24
N THR A 366 0.70 -8.42 -20.48
CA THR A 366 0.80 -9.78 -21.03
C THR A 366 0.56 -10.88 -20.00
N LEU A 367 0.73 -10.58 -18.72
CA LEU A 367 0.62 -11.54 -17.62
C LEU A 367 -0.58 -11.29 -16.70
N LYS A 368 -1.48 -10.35 -17.05
CA LYS A 368 -2.74 -10.01 -16.36
C LYS A 368 -2.70 -10.28 -14.85
N GLY A 369 -1.93 -9.49 -14.12
CA GLY A 369 -1.91 -9.53 -12.65
C GLY A 369 -1.73 -10.93 -12.06
N ASP A 370 -0.66 -11.64 -12.45
CA ASP A 370 -0.36 -12.97 -11.92
C ASP A 370 -0.22 -12.92 -10.39
N SER A 371 -1.29 -13.32 -9.70
CA SER A 371 -1.40 -13.30 -8.24
C SER A 371 -0.27 -14.08 -7.58
N ASP A 372 0.27 -15.11 -8.24
CA ASP A 372 1.34 -15.92 -7.68
C ASP A 372 2.63 -15.10 -7.51
N LEU A 373 2.91 -14.13 -8.39
CA LEU A 373 4.06 -13.23 -8.23
C LEU A 373 3.86 -12.23 -7.09
N ILE A 374 2.62 -11.77 -6.85
CA ILE A 374 2.30 -10.90 -5.72
C ILE A 374 2.48 -11.67 -4.41
N GLU A 375 1.92 -12.87 -4.31
CA GLU A 375 2.07 -13.72 -3.13
C GLU A 375 3.54 -14.11 -2.90
N ALA A 376 4.30 -14.42 -3.96
CA ALA A 376 5.72 -14.72 -3.82
C ALA A 376 6.51 -13.55 -3.20
N SER A 377 6.13 -12.30 -3.50
CA SER A 377 6.76 -11.13 -2.89
C SER A 377 6.47 -11.05 -1.39
N LEU A 378 5.23 -11.30 -0.98
CA LEU A 378 4.86 -11.34 0.45
C LEU A 378 5.74 -12.34 1.21
N HIS A 379 5.82 -13.57 0.73
CA HIS A 379 6.59 -14.62 1.39
C HIS A 379 8.09 -14.33 1.37
N LEU A 380 8.61 -13.68 0.33
CA LEU A 380 10.00 -13.25 0.29
C LEU A 380 10.29 -12.12 1.31
N ASP A 381 9.33 -11.22 1.54
CA ASP A 381 9.42 -10.19 2.58
C ASP A 381 9.38 -10.82 3.99
N PHE A 382 8.48 -11.78 4.24
CA PHE A 382 8.44 -12.54 5.51
C PHE A 382 9.75 -13.31 5.75
N ALA A 383 10.29 -13.96 4.72
CA ALA A 383 11.57 -14.66 4.81
C ALA A 383 12.73 -13.72 5.21
N GLU A 384 12.81 -12.53 4.61
CA GLU A 384 13.82 -11.53 4.97
C GLU A 384 13.68 -11.12 6.44
N THR A 385 12.46 -10.84 6.89
CA THR A 385 12.17 -10.48 8.28
C THR A 385 12.57 -11.60 9.24
N TYR A 386 12.22 -12.85 8.95
CA TYR A 386 12.59 -13.97 9.80
C TYR A 386 14.10 -14.21 9.84
N GLN A 387 14.79 -14.11 8.71
CA GLN A 387 16.22 -14.36 8.63
C GLN A 387 17.06 -13.22 9.24
N LEU A 388 16.76 -11.98 8.87
CA LEU A 388 17.60 -10.82 9.16
C LEU A 388 17.13 -10.02 10.39
N THR A 389 15.84 -10.06 10.73
CA THR A 389 15.27 -9.27 11.83
C THR A 389 15.00 -10.12 13.07
N THR A 390 14.14 -11.13 12.98
CA THR A 390 13.70 -11.92 14.16
C THR A 390 14.60 -13.12 14.46
N GLN A 391 15.51 -13.47 13.55
CA GLN A 391 16.52 -14.52 13.75
C GLN A 391 15.92 -15.94 13.82
N GLU A 392 14.90 -16.21 13.03
CA GLU A 392 14.13 -17.46 12.97
C GLU A 392 14.37 -18.20 11.63
N PRO A 393 15.54 -18.84 11.43
CA PRO A 393 15.95 -19.40 10.13
C PRO A 393 15.00 -20.50 9.62
N GLU A 394 14.38 -21.26 10.52
CA GLU A 394 13.41 -22.30 10.14
C GLU A 394 12.14 -21.71 9.51
N LYS A 395 11.67 -20.55 10.01
CA LYS A 395 10.55 -19.84 9.39
C LYS A 395 10.97 -19.22 8.07
N ALA A 396 12.16 -18.63 8.01
CA ALA A 396 12.69 -18.08 6.76
C ALA A 396 12.75 -19.15 5.64
N ASP A 397 13.23 -20.35 5.94
CA ASP A 397 13.25 -21.47 5.00
C ASP A 397 11.85 -21.91 4.52
N GLN A 398 10.87 -21.93 5.43
CA GLN A 398 9.47 -22.21 5.10
C GLN A 398 8.90 -21.17 4.13
N GLU A 399 9.12 -19.88 4.42
CA GLU A 399 8.65 -18.78 3.58
C GLU A 399 9.34 -18.77 2.21
N LEU A 400 10.66 -18.99 2.14
CA LEU A 400 11.41 -19.13 0.88
C LEU A 400 10.87 -20.30 0.03
N SER A 401 10.53 -21.41 0.68
CA SER A 401 9.93 -22.57 0.00
C SER A 401 8.56 -22.26 -0.61
N VAL A 402 7.74 -21.46 0.08
CA VAL A 402 6.44 -21.01 -0.44
C VAL A 402 6.65 -20.03 -1.59
N ALA A 403 7.52 -19.03 -1.43
CA ALA A 403 7.86 -18.06 -2.46
C ALA A 403 8.37 -18.76 -3.75
N TYR A 404 9.28 -19.72 -3.62
CA TYR A 404 9.78 -20.51 -4.75
C TYR A 404 8.67 -21.24 -5.49
N ARG A 405 7.75 -21.89 -4.77
CA ARG A 405 6.63 -22.63 -5.35
C ARG A 405 5.71 -21.72 -6.16
N LEU A 406 5.44 -20.52 -5.64
CA LEU A 406 4.60 -19.52 -6.30
C LEU A 406 5.28 -18.96 -7.56
N VAL A 407 6.56 -18.60 -7.48
CA VAL A 407 7.35 -18.20 -8.66
C VAL A 407 7.37 -19.30 -9.72
N LYS A 408 7.49 -20.57 -9.31
CA LYS A 408 7.47 -21.69 -10.26
C LYS A 408 6.10 -21.89 -10.91
N LYS A 409 5.01 -21.62 -10.18
CA LYS A 409 3.65 -21.64 -10.71
C LYS A 409 3.44 -20.53 -11.75
N ALA A 410 3.92 -19.32 -11.46
CA ALA A 410 3.92 -18.19 -12.40
C ALA A 410 4.77 -18.48 -13.66
N GLU A 411 5.93 -19.14 -13.51
CA GLU A 411 6.79 -19.52 -14.65
C GLU A 411 6.07 -20.43 -15.65
N ASN A 412 5.22 -21.32 -15.12
CA ASN A 412 4.44 -22.28 -15.89
C ASN A 412 3.12 -21.68 -16.42
N SER A 413 2.83 -20.42 -16.11
CA SER A 413 1.62 -19.75 -16.58
C SER A 413 1.59 -19.69 -18.12
N PRO A 414 0.45 -20.01 -18.75
CA PRO A 414 0.29 -19.88 -20.20
C PRO A 414 0.40 -18.42 -20.67
N LEU A 415 0.21 -17.46 -19.75
CA LEU A 415 0.31 -16.02 -20.02
C LEU A 415 1.76 -15.51 -20.00
N ALA A 416 2.69 -16.26 -19.42
CA ALA A 416 4.09 -15.87 -19.36
C ALA A 416 4.76 -16.02 -20.74
N GLY A 417 5.17 -14.90 -21.35
CA GLY A 417 5.97 -14.91 -22.57
C GLY A 417 7.38 -15.46 -22.35
N PRO A 418 8.13 -15.84 -23.41
CA PRO A 418 9.47 -16.43 -23.28
C PRO A 418 10.45 -15.58 -22.46
N THR A 419 10.41 -14.25 -22.63
CA THR A 419 11.23 -13.30 -21.88
C THR A 419 10.87 -13.28 -20.40
N ASP A 420 9.58 -13.28 -20.08
CA ASP A 420 9.11 -13.23 -18.69
C ASP A 420 9.43 -14.53 -17.97
N ARG A 421 9.21 -15.69 -18.62
CA ARG A 421 9.60 -17.00 -18.08
C ARG A 421 11.08 -17.07 -17.72
N LYS A 422 11.96 -16.50 -18.56
CA LYS A 422 13.40 -16.46 -18.28
C LYS A 422 13.70 -15.62 -17.03
N THR A 423 13.02 -14.50 -16.87
CA THR A 423 13.14 -13.62 -15.68
C THR A 423 12.60 -14.32 -14.43
N ILE A 424 11.41 -14.91 -14.50
CA ILE A 424 10.79 -15.67 -13.41
C ILE A 424 11.70 -16.83 -12.98
N ALA A 425 12.26 -17.59 -13.93
CA ALA A 425 13.20 -18.66 -13.63
C ALA A 425 14.50 -18.16 -12.98
N ALA A 426 14.95 -16.95 -13.30
CA ALA A 426 16.11 -16.33 -12.65
C ALA A 426 15.81 -15.95 -11.20
N ILE A 427 14.63 -15.36 -10.95
CA ILE A 427 14.12 -15.07 -9.60
C ILE A 427 14.03 -16.37 -8.78
N GLY A 428 13.48 -17.44 -9.37
CA GLY A 428 13.40 -18.74 -8.70
C GLY A 428 14.76 -19.31 -8.29
N ARG A 429 15.80 -19.15 -9.12
CA ARG A 429 17.18 -19.53 -8.76
C ARG A 429 17.76 -18.64 -7.65
N ALA A 430 17.44 -17.35 -7.64
CA ALA A 430 17.89 -16.44 -6.59
C ALA A 430 17.25 -16.78 -5.22
N ILE A 431 15.97 -17.14 -5.21
CA ILE A 431 15.27 -17.62 -4.00
C ILE A 431 15.93 -18.91 -3.47
N LEU A 432 16.20 -19.89 -4.34
CA LEU A 432 16.89 -21.12 -3.94
C LEU A 432 18.28 -20.84 -3.33
N LYS A 433 19.01 -19.86 -3.87
CA LYS A 433 20.30 -19.46 -3.32
C LYS A 433 20.18 -18.84 -1.93
N LEU A 434 19.15 -18.03 -1.67
CA LEU A 434 18.86 -17.51 -0.33
C LEU A 434 18.53 -18.65 0.64
N GLN A 435 17.89 -19.71 0.14
CA GLN A 435 17.50 -20.87 0.92
C GLN A 435 18.68 -21.80 1.28
N GLU A 436 19.82 -21.74 0.58
CA GLU A 436 20.99 -22.57 0.90
C GLU A 436 21.54 -22.28 2.31
N ASN A 437 21.45 -21.03 2.77
CA ASN A 437 21.96 -20.59 4.07
C ASN A 437 20.95 -19.70 4.83
N PRO A 438 19.83 -20.25 5.33
CA PRO A 438 18.79 -19.44 5.98
C PRO A 438 19.24 -18.87 7.34
N GLY A 439 20.35 -19.36 7.90
CA GLY A 439 20.98 -18.82 9.11
C GLY A 439 22.00 -17.70 8.87
N GLU A 440 22.36 -17.42 7.61
CA GLU A 440 23.34 -16.40 7.26
C GLU A 440 22.72 -15.00 7.35
N ARG A 441 23.42 -14.06 7.99
CA ARG A 441 22.91 -12.71 8.31
C ARG A 441 23.85 -11.60 7.86
N ASP A 442 24.68 -11.92 6.88
CA ASP A 442 25.69 -11.01 6.40
C ASP A 442 25.11 -10.06 5.34
N VAL A 443 25.97 -9.17 4.87
CA VAL A 443 25.61 -8.21 3.81
C VAL A 443 25.21 -8.93 2.53
N ASN A 444 25.71 -10.15 2.28
CA ASN A 444 25.39 -10.89 1.06
C ASN A 444 23.95 -11.42 1.09
N ALA A 445 23.48 -11.94 2.22
CA ALA A 445 22.08 -12.33 2.40
C ALA A 445 21.15 -11.14 2.17
N GLN A 446 21.45 -9.99 2.79
CA GLN A 446 20.69 -8.75 2.61
C GLN A 446 20.64 -8.30 1.14
N VAL A 447 21.79 -8.23 0.47
CA VAL A 447 21.88 -7.87 -0.96
C VAL A 447 21.12 -8.86 -1.83
N GLY A 448 21.13 -10.15 -1.48
CA GLY A 448 20.39 -11.20 -2.17
C GLY A 448 18.87 -10.96 -2.12
N TYR A 449 18.31 -10.68 -0.94
CA TYR A 449 16.90 -10.33 -0.78
C TYR A 449 16.54 -9.07 -1.56
N GLU A 450 17.33 -8.01 -1.41
CA GLU A 450 17.09 -6.72 -2.07
C GLU A 450 17.02 -6.87 -3.59
N ARG A 451 18.02 -7.54 -4.17
CA ARG A 451 18.08 -7.78 -5.61
C ARG A 451 16.89 -8.62 -6.08
N THR A 452 16.58 -9.71 -5.39
CA THR A 452 15.50 -10.62 -5.79
C THR A 452 14.14 -9.91 -5.74
N LYS A 453 13.88 -9.11 -4.70
CA LYS A 453 12.66 -8.30 -4.58
C LYS A 453 12.59 -7.21 -5.65
N GLN A 454 13.70 -6.55 -5.96
CA GLN A 454 13.74 -5.53 -7.01
C GLN A 454 13.41 -6.14 -8.39
N GLU A 455 14.00 -7.30 -8.71
CA GLU A 455 13.70 -8.02 -9.95
C GLU A 455 12.23 -8.47 -10.02
N LEU A 456 11.68 -8.95 -8.90
CA LEU A 456 10.27 -9.35 -8.80
C LEU A 456 9.30 -8.16 -8.97
N ARG A 457 9.57 -7.03 -8.32
CA ARG A 457 8.76 -5.80 -8.44
C ARG A 457 8.83 -5.20 -9.86
N ALA A 458 10.03 -5.17 -10.45
CA ALA A 458 10.21 -4.71 -11.82
C ALA A 458 9.46 -5.62 -12.81
N LEU A 459 9.38 -6.92 -12.53
CA LEU A 459 8.55 -7.83 -13.29
C LEU A 459 7.06 -7.51 -13.10
N GLN A 460 6.57 -7.39 -11.86
CA GLN A 460 5.18 -7.04 -11.55
C GLN A 460 4.71 -5.74 -12.20
N GLN A 461 5.59 -4.74 -12.38
CA GLN A 461 5.26 -3.47 -13.05
C GLN A 461 5.14 -3.58 -14.58
N ARG A 462 5.66 -4.66 -15.18
CA ARG A 462 5.51 -4.94 -16.63
C ARG A 462 4.26 -5.76 -16.93
N ILE A 463 3.58 -6.22 -15.88
CA ILE A 463 2.40 -7.09 -15.81
C ILE A 463 1.23 -6.26 -15.28
#